data_AF-A0AAQ4FJ31-F1
#
_entry.id   AF-A0AAQ4FJ31-F1
#
_cell.length_a   1.000
_cell.length_b   1.000
_cell.length_c   1.000
_cell.angle_alpha   90.00
_cell.angle_beta   90.00
_cell.angle_gamma   90.00
#
_symmetry.space_group_name_H-M   'P 1'
#
loop_
_entity.id
_entity.type
_entity.pdbx_description
1 polymer ?
#
loop_
_entity_poly.entity_id
_entity_poly.type
_entity_poly.pdbx_seq_one_letter_code
_entity_poly.pdbx_strand_id
1 'polypeptide(L)'
;MVEEEYAAKAASDGGSLRRQFVDYLSDRLFVCPMHAAAAAHASRGGAVYAYVFDHWPAKRARLPWAGVGHGMDLAYAFGLPLVDRENFVGEDVRASEQLIDMIATFAEKG
;
A
#
# COMPACT_ATOMS: atom_id res chain seq x y z
N MET A 1 -2.75 3.69 -22.22
CA MET A 1 -1.61 3.55 -21.28
C MET A 1 -1.80 2.35 -20.35
N VAL A 2 -2.61 2.39 -19.28
CA VAL A 2 -2.81 1.20 -18.40
C VAL A 2 -3.56 0.07 -19.13
N GLU A 3 -4.68 0.35 -19.81
CA GLU A 3 -5.42 -0.68 -20.59
C GLU A 3 -4.56 -1.42 -21.62
N GLU A 4 -3.73 -0.68 -22.36
CA GLU A 4 -2.89 -1.21 -23.43
C GLU A 4 -1.74 -2.07 -22.90
N GLU A 5 -1.19 -1.70 -21.74
CA GLU A 5 -0.14 -2.44 -21.05
C GLU A 5 -0.61 -3.83 -20.61
N TYR A 6 -1.82 -3.92 -20.04
CA TYR A 6 -2.39 -5.18 -19.57
C TYR A 6 -3.01 -6.01 -20.70
N ALA A 7 -3.56 -5.37 -21.75
CA ALA A 7 -4.06 -6.09 -22.93
C ALA A 7 -2.96 -6.84 -23.71
N ALA A 8 -1.70 -6.38 -23.63
CA ALA A 8 -0.56 -7.03 -24.26
C ALA A 8 0.00 -8.22 -23.45
N LYS A 9 -0.43 -8.41 -22.20
CA LYS A 9 0.10 -9.43 -21.28
C LYS A 9 -0.73 -10.70 -21.40
N ALA A 10 -0.21 -11.71 -22.10
CA ALA A 10 -0.90 -13.00 -22.21
C ALA A 10 -0.93 -13.70 -20.83
N ALA A 11 -2.13 -14.00 -20.31
CA ALA A 11 -2.27 -14.86 -19.14
C ALA A 11 -1.99 -16.32 -19.50
N SER A 12 -1.03 -16.94 -18.80
CA SER A 12 -0.60 -18.32 -19.01
C SER A 12 -1.41 -19.36 -18.22
N ASP A 13 -2.11 -18.93 -17.17
CA ASP A 13 -3.00 -19.75 -16.34
C ASP A 13 -3.98 -18.84 -15.53
N GLY A 14 -4.91 -19.46 -14.79
CA GLY A 14 -5.91 -18.74 -13.99
C GLY A 14 -5.31 -17.93 -12.83
N GLY A 15 -4.16 -18.33 -12.28
CA GLY A 15 -3.45 -17.57 -11.24
C GLY A 15 -2.79 -16.32 -11.81
N SER A 16 -2.20 -16.43 -13.01
CA SER A 16 -1.63 -15.33 -13.80
C SER A 16 -2.72 -14.34 -14.21
N LEU A 17 -3.88 -14.82 -14.67
CA LEU A 17 -5.02 -13.95 -15.00
C LEU A 17 -5.52 -13.18 -13.77
N ARG A 18 -5.67 -13.85 -12.63
CA ARG A 18 -6.07 -13.19 -11.38
C ARG A 18 -5.09 -12.10 -10.97
N ARG A 19 -3.79 -12.38 -11.00
CA ARG A 19 -2.77 -11.37 -10.67
C ARG A 19 -2.83 -10.17 -11.61
N GLN A 20 -2.89 -10.41 -12.92
CA GLN A 20 -3.02 -9.34 -13.90
C GLN A 20 -4.27 -8.48 -13.69
N PHE A 21 -5.40 -9.10 -13.34
CA PHE A 21 -6.62 -8.36 -13.05
C PHE A 21 -6.51 -7.51 -11.78
N VAL A 22 -5.90 -8.06 -10.72
CA VAL A 22 -5.63 -7.31 -9.47
C VAL A 22 -4.68 -6.15 -9.72
N ASP A 23 -3.59 -6.38 -10.45
CA ASP A 23 -2.60 -5.36 -10.81
C ASP A 23 -3.27 -4.26 -11.63
N TYR A 24 -4.01 -4.62 -12.69
CA TYR A 24 -4.75 -3.69 -13.54
C TYR A 24 -5.72 -2.81 -12.76
N LEU A 25 -6.56 -3.39 -11.89
CA LEU A 25 -7.49 -2.62 -11.07
C LEU A 25 -6.77 -1.72 -10.07
N SER A 26 -5.69 -2.22 -9.45
CA SER A 26 -4.91 -1.46 -8.47
C SER A 26 -4.25 -0.24 -9.11
N ASP A 27 -3.64 -0.44 -10.28
CA ASP A 27 -3.01 0.63 -11.06
C ASP A 27 -4.04 1.66 -11.52
N ARG A 28 -5.16 1.18 -12.07
CA ARG A 28 -6.19 2.02 -12.66
C ARG A 28 -6.92 2.87 -11.62
N LEU A 29 -7.17 2.33 -10.43
CA LEU A 29 -7.99 2.98 -9.40
C LEU A 29 -7.17 3.74 -8.35
N PHE A 30 -5.94 3.30 -8.05
CA PHE A 30 -5.17 3.83 -6.93
C PHE A 30 -3.78 4.33 -7.33
N VAL A 31 -2.94 3.46 -7.90
CA VAL A 31 -1.50 3.76 -8.07
C VAL A 31 -1.26 4.85 -9.12
N CYS A 32 -1.77 4.68 -10.35
CA CYS A 32 -1.54 5.67 -11.41
C CYS A 32 -2.14 7.04 -11.09
N PRO A 33 -3.40 7.15 -10.58
CA PRO A 33 -3.95 8.45 -10.17
C PRO A 33 -3.14 9.12 -9.05
N MET A 34 -2.67 8.35 -8.05
CA MET A 34 -1.82 8.87 -6.98
C MET A 34 -0.51 9.43 -7.54
N HIS A 35 0.18 8.68 -8.41
CA HIS A 35 1.41 9.15 -9.04
C HIS A 35 1.20 10.38 -9.94
N ALA A 36 0.08 10.45 -10.66
CA ALA A 36 -0.25 11.63 -11.47
C ALA A 36 -0.47 12.87 -10.60
N ALA A 37 -1.16 12.74 -9.46
CA ALA A 37 -1.34 13.82 -8.50
C ALA A 37 0.00 14.25 -7.87
N ALA A 38 0.82 13.30 -7.46
CA ALA A 38 2.18 13.53 -6.96
C ALA A 38 3.04 14.29 -7.98
N ALA A 39 3.08 13.84 -9.23
CA ALA A 39 3.83 14.49 -10.31
C ALA A 39 3.34 15.92 -10.57
N ALA A 40 2.02 16.15 -10.56
CA ALA A 40 1.44 17.48 -10.72
C ALA A 40 1.75 18.42 -9.55
N HIS A 41 1.87 17.89 -8.33
CA HIS A 41 2.30 18.66 -7.16
C HIS A 41 3.79 19.03 -7.26
N ALA A 42 4.63 18.05 -7.59
CA ALA A 42 6.07 18.24 -7.76
C ALA A 42 6.41 19.20 -8.90
N SER A 43 5.68 19.15 -10.03
CA SER A 43 5.91 20.05 -11.17
C SER A 43 5.63 21.53 -10.85
N ARG A 44 4.96 21.81 -9.73
CA ARG A 44 4.69 23.16 -9.23
C ARG A 44 5.63 23.57 -8.10
N GLY A 45 6.70 22.80 -7.86
CA GLY A 45 7.72 23.08 -6.85
C GLY A 45 7.41 22.54 -5.45
N GLY A 46 6.34 21.74 -5.28
CA GLY A 46 6.04 21.10 -4.00
C GLY A 46 6.94 19.91 -3.71
N ALA A 47 7.32 19.72 -2.44
CA ALA A 47 7.97 18.48 -2.00
C ALA A 47 6.93 17.34 -1.96
N VAL A 48 7.31 16.15 -2.43
CA VAL A 48 6.44 14.97 -2.43
C VAL A 48 7.16 13.82 -1.77
N TYR A 49 6.46 13.17 -0.84
CA TYR A 49 6.88 11.93 -0.21
C TYR A 49 5.79 10.89 -0.47
N ALA A 50 6.20 9.68 -0.87
CA ALA A 50 5.31 8.56 -1.12
C ALA A 50 5.86 7.33 -0.42
N TYR A 51 4.97 6.42 -0.03
CA TYR A 51 5.33 5.16 0.61
C TYR A 51 4.53 4.01 0.02
N VAL A 52 5.03 2.79 0.22
CA VAL A 52 4.32 1.55 -0.04
C VAL A 52 4.20 0.82 1.30
N PHE A 53 2.99 0.45 1.67
CA PHE A 53 2.74 -0.37 2.85
C PHE A 53 2.68 -1.85 2.46
N ASP A 54 3.70 -2.61 2.85
CA ASP A 54 3.81 -4.04 2.54
C ASP A 54 4.03 -4.88 3.81
N HIS A 55 3.24 -4.59 4.85
CA HIS A 55 3.26 -5.36 6.09
C HIS A 55 1.97 -6.16 6.27
N TRP A 56 2.10 -7.46 6.53
CA TRP A 56 0.98 -8.35 6.80
C TRP A 56 0.95 -8.71 8.29
N PRO A 57 -0.23 -8.67 8.97
CA PRO A 57 -0.31 -8.96 10.40
C PRO A 57 0.26 -10.34 10.74
N ALA A 58 1.23 -10.38 11.65
CA ALA A 58 2.03 -11.59 11.94
C ALA A 58 1.18 -12.80 12.36
N LYS A 59 0.12 -12.55 13.14
CA LYS A 59 -0.78 -13.59 13.66
C LYS A 59 -1.85 -14.03 12.65
N ARG A 60 -1.97 -13.37 11.48
CA ARG A 60 -2.96 -13.73 10.47
C ARG A 60 -2.35 -14.62 9.40
N ALA A 61 -3.05 -15.70 9.06
CA ALA A 61 -2.67 -16.55 7.94
C ALA A 61 -2.59 -15.72 6.64
N ARG A 62 -1.45 -15.78 5.95
CA ARG A 62 -1.27 -15.09 4.67
C ARG A 62 -2.20 -15.70 3.62
N LEU A 63 -2.78 -14.82 2.80
CA LEU A 63 -3.45 -15.21 1.56
C LEU A 63 -2.41 -15.17 0.43
N PRO A 64 -1.92 -16.31 -0.09
CA PRO A 64 -0.77 -16.36 -1.00
C PRO A 64 -0.98 -15.58 -2.30
N TRP A 65 -2.23 -15.31 -2.65
CA TRP A 65 -2.60 -14.65 -3.90
C TRP A 65 -2.93 -13.16 -3.76
N ALA A 66 -3.29 -12.69 -2.55
CA ALA A 66 -3.88 -11.36 -2.37
C ALA A 66 -2.86 -10.29 -2.00
N GLY A 67 -1.70 -10.67 -1.43
CA GLY A 67 -0.76 -9.70 -0.88
C GLY A 67 -1.38 -8.88 0.25
N VAL A 68 -0.94 -7.63 0.43
CA VAL A 68 -1.54 -6.69 1.38
C VAL A 68 -2.70 -5.94 0.72
N GLY A 69 -3.89 -6.05 1.31
CA GLY A 69 -5.10 -5.44 0.77
C GLY A 69 -5.20 -3.93 1.02
N HIS A 70 -6.06 -3.27 0.23
CA HIS A 70 -6.37 -1.85 0.38
C HIS A 70 -6.92 -1.53 1.79
N GLY A 71 -6.41 -0.47 2.41
CA GLY A 71 -6.84 0.03 3.73
C GLY A 71 -6.26 -0.73 4.93
N MET A 72 -5.40 -1.72 4.71
CA MET A 72 -4.76 -2.47 5.79
C MET A 72 -3.80 -1.61 6.62
N ASP A 73 -3.20 -0.60 6.00
CA ASP A 73 -2.33 0.41 6.60
C ASP A 73 -3.05 1.28 7.65
N LEU A 74 -4.36 1.51 7.51
CA LEU A 74 -5.13 2.36 8.42
C LEU A 74 -5.04 1.91 9.88
N ALA A 75 -5.13 0.60 10.14
CA ALA A 75 -5.01 0.08 11.49
C ALA A 75 -3.63 0.41 12.12
N TYR A 76 -2.58 0.44 11.30
CA TYR A 76 -1.22 0.76 11.72
C TYR A 76 -1.01 2.27 11.87
N ALA A 77 -1.57 3.08 10.97
CA ALA A 77 -1.53 4.53 11.04
C ALA A 77 -2.23 5.08 12.29
N PHE A 78 -3.28 4.41 12.77
CA PHE A 78 -4.01 4.78 13.98
C PHE A 78 -3.56 4.04 15.25
N GLY A 79 -2.48 3.25 15.19
CA GLY A 79 -1.87 2.67 16.37
C GLY A 79 -2.58 1.45 16.96
N LEU A 80 -3.42 0.74 16.20
CA LEU A 80 -4.10 -0.47 16.70
C LEU A 80 -3.10 -1.52 17.25
N PRO A 81 -1.94 -1.80 16.61
CA PRO A 81 -0.95 -2.73 17.16
C PRO A 81 -0.35 -2.30 18.51
N LEU A 82 -0.40 -1.01 18.85
CA LEU A 82 0.13 -0.49 20.12
C LEU A 82 -0.77 -0.86 21.31
N VAL A 83 -2.08 -0.95 21.07
CA VAL A 83 -3.11 -1.16 22.10
C VAL A 83 -3.63 -2.60 22.14
N ASP A 84 -3.61 -3.32 21.03
CA ASP A 84 -4.11 -4.71 20.93
C ASP A 84 -2.95 -5.72 20.92
N ARG A 85 -2.39 -6.00 22.10
CA ARG A 85 -1.27 -6.96 22.24
C ARG A 85 -1.70 -8.42 22.08
N GLU A 86 -3.00 -8.70 22.10
CA GLU A 86 -3.54 -10.05 21.89
C GLU A 86 -3.49 -10.44 20.41
N ASN A 87 -3.76 -9.50 19.49
CA ASN A 87 -3.80 -9.78 18.05
C ASN A 87 -2.56 -9.35 17.27
N PHE A 88 -1.66 -8.59 17.89
CA PHE A 88 -0.43 -8.10 17.25
C PHE A 88 0.83 -8.54 17.98
N VAL A 89 1.97 -8.57 17.30
CA VAL A 89 3.29 -8.88 17.87
C VAL A 89 4.29 -7.76 17.63
N GLY A 90 5.52 -7.91 18.15
CA GLY A 90 6.53 -6.86 18.10
C GLY A 90 6.85 -6.33 16.70
N GLU A 91 6.75 -7.14 15.64
CA GLU A 91 6.94 -6.64 14.28
C GLU A 91 5.80 -5.75 13.79
N ASP A 92 4.55 -6.07 14.16
CA ASP A 92 3.39 -5.23 13.85
C ASP A 92 3.46 -3.89 14.57
N VAL A 93 3.89 -3.92 15.84
CA VAL A 93 4.10 -2.74 16.68
C VAL A 93 5.13 -1.83 16.02
N ARG A 94 6.29 -2.38 15.62
CA ARG A 94 7.34 -1.60 14.93
C ARG A 94 6.85 -1.00 13.62
N ALA A 95 6.10 -1.76 12.82
CA ALA A 95 5.53 -1.25 11.57
C ALA A 95 4.56 -0.07 11.84
N SER A 96 3.76 -0.16 12.90
CA SER A 96 2.85 0.90 13.32
C SER A 96 3.59 2.14 13.83
N GLU A 97 4.60 1.96 14.69
CA GLU A 97 5.46 3.04 15.19
C GLU A 97 6.13 3.78 14.03
N GLN A 98 6.73 3.06 13.07
CA GLN A 98 7.36 3.66 11.90
C GLN A 98 6.38 4.49 11.06
N LEU A 99 5.18 3.97 10.81
CA LEU A 99 4.17 4.68 10.02
C LEU A 99 3.65 5.93 10.75
N ILE A 100 3.39 5.82 12.05
CA ILE A 100 2.98 6.95 12.90
C ILE A 100 4.08 8.02 12.93
N ASP A 101 5.33 7.62 13.13
CA ASP A 101 6.47 8.54 13.16
C ASP A 101 6.62 9.26 11.82
N MET A 102 6.49 8.57 10.69
CA MET A 102 6.50 9.17 9.36
C MET A 102 5.39 10.22 9.21
N ILE A 103 4.15 9.87 9.54
CA ILE A 103 2.99 10.77 9.39
C ILE A 103 3.10 11.97 10.33
N ALA A 104 3.46 11.74 11.60
CA ALA A 104 3.60 12.79 12.61
C ALA A 104 4.76 13.74 12.27
N THR A 105 5.89 13.21 11.80
CA THR A 105 7.04 14.02 11.38
C THR A 105 6.68 14.88 10.17
N PHE A 106 5.99 14.32 9.16
CA PHE A 106 5.51 15.08 8.02
C PHE A 106 4.55 16.20 8.46
N ALA A 107 3.61 15.90 9.36
CA ALA A 107 2.68 16.89 9.88
C ALA A 107 3.37 18.03 10.66
N GLU A 108 4.46 17.73 11.36
CA GLU A 108 5.22 18.72 12.12
C GLU A 108 6.19 19.54 11.24
N LYS A 109 6.82 18.91 10.24
CA LYS A 109 8.03 19.47 9.59
C LYS A 109 7.94 19.63 8.07
N GLY A 110 6.98 19.01 7.40
CA GLY A 110 6.91 18.98 5.93
C GLY A 110 7.84 17.93 5.34
#